data_AF-A0A410PZV8-F1
#
_entry.id   AF-A0A410PZV8-F1
#
_cell.length_a   1.000
_cell.length_b   1.000
_cell.length_c   1.000
_cell.angle_alpha   90.00
_cell.angle_beta   90.00
_cell.angle_gamma   90.00
#
_symmetry.space_group_name_H-M   'P 1'
#
loop_
_entity.id
_entity.type
_entity.pdbx_description
1 polymer ?
#
loop_
_entity_poly.entity_id
_entity_poly.type
_entity_poly.pdbx_seq_one_letter_code
_entity_poly.pdbx_strand_id
1 'polypeptide(L)'
;MAVFRVERTRDYTVMSNHHLKNRALSLKAKGLLSMMLSLPDDWDYTTRGLASICREGVDAIGKALKELENAGYMERQQLRGKDGRITDTEYTIYEQPRKPPGTPFPDTDSPDTEKPYLDTPDMEKPDTENPAQLNTKGTNIPKKSNTDRANTYQSNPADRKPEAAAPDDSMDATDSILTPISYWQTRGVNRPGKHKDAPPTKWNSSTITKILSLQEYCGDVLNFKTYSKSYKNKKRIENDRDNWVIFKDVHDPVIDRASWEKVQQKRGKIRKRKTNEGETNMFSGLLVCADCGHNLHYHFNQGNPDIKYFNCSNYKGNRGTCASTHYIRVDFLEQVVLGEIHRLTKFASKYEDEFVKAVMGHSQQTVELERQKKQKGYNALLARDKEIDRLFDRMYEDNVAGKISDERFSKMTKQYEDEQSGLAGRIKTLRAELDKESRQSVGTDMFIATVRKYTRARKLTPRMLNELIDHIEVHQAEKVNGVYVQKLTIHYNCIGSIEIPDVSSLQEPDVLIQTRKGVAVSYSQAQMAG
;
A
#
# COMPACT_ATOMS: atom_id res chain seq x y z
N MET A 1 1.59 -11.66 14.57
CA MET A 1 0.85 -12.93 14.54
C MET A 1 0.08 -12.99 13.24
N ALA A 2 0.32 -13.99 12.40
CA ALA A 2 -0.62 -14.34 11.34
C ALA A 2 -1.80 -15.08 11.99
N VAL A 3 -3.03 -14.81 11.54
CA VAL A 3 -4.24 -15.50 12.00
C VAL A 3 -4.86 -16.17 10.78
N PHE A 4 -4.73 -17.49 10.69
CA PHE A 4 -5.36 -18.30 9.66
C PHE A 4 -6.81 -18.54 10.08
N ARG A 5 -7.76 -18.14 9.24
CA ARG A 5 -9.20 -18.30 9.53
C ARG A 5 -9.76 -19.44 8.67
N VAL A 6 -10.45 -20.37 9.32
CA VAL A 6 -11.15 -21.47 8.66
C VAL A 6 -12.53 -21.00 8.20
N GLU A 7 -12.98 -21.45 7.03
CA GLU A 7 -14.36 -21.27 6.57
C GLU A 7 -15.31 -22.03 7.50
N ARG A 8 -16.24 -21.30 8.15
CA ARG A 8 -17.11 -21.87 9.18
C ARG A 8 -18.39 -22.41 8.55
N THR A 9 -18.52 -23.72 8.48
CA THR A 9 -19.71 -24.42 7.93
C THR A 9 -20.44 -25.30 8.94
N ARG A 10 -19.80 -25.64 10.07
CA ARG A 10 -20.32 -26.41 11.22
C ARG A 10 -19.51 -26.09 12.48
N ASP A 11 -20.02 -26.45 13.66
CA ASP A 11 -19.32 -26.36 14.95
C ASP A 11 -18.77 -24.96 15.28
N TYR A 12 -19.59 -23.93 15.05
CA TYR A 12 -19.25 -22.54 15.35
C TYR A 12 -20.40 -21.81 16.03
N THR A 13 -20.07 -20.89 16.92
CA THR A 13 -21.02 -20.00 17.58
C THR A 13 -20.91 -18.60 16.99
N VAL A 14 -22.04 -18.02 16.60
CA VAL A 14 -22.14 -16.60 16.25
C VAL A 14 -22.56 -15.85 17.50
N MET A 15 -21.69 -14.96 17.98
CA MET A 15 -21.96 -14.14 19.16
C MET A 15 -21.57 -12.68 18.89
N SER A 16 -22.19 -11.75 19.60
CA SER A 16 -21.84 -10.34 19.55
C SER A 16 -20.38 -10.08 19.97
N ASN A 17 -19.74 -9.09 19.35
CA ASN A 17 -18.38 -8.67 19.71
C ASN A 17 -18.33 -7.74 20.94
N HIS A 18 -19.45 -7.50 21.60
CA HIS A 18 -19.58 -6.46 22.63
C HIS A 18 -18.67 -6.72 23.84
N HIS A 19 -18.76 -7.91 24.46
CA HIS A 19 -17.93 -8.28 25.62
C HIS A 19 -16.45 -8.39 25.26
N LEU A 20 -16.11 -8.86 24.05
CA LEU A 20 -14.73 -8.93 23.57
C LEU A 20 -14.06 -7.55 23.51
N LYS A 21 -14.85 -6.50 23.18
CA LYS A 21 -14.40 -5.11 23.11
C LYS A 21 -14.47 -4.36 24.44
N ASN A 22 -15.15 -4.88 25.47
CA ASN A 22 -15.24 -4.23 26.77
C ASN A 22 -13.86 -4.23 27.47
N ARG A 23 -13.29 -3.05 27.73
CA ARG A 23 -11.97 -2.90 28.38
C ARG A 23 -12.00 -3.13 29.89
N ALA A 24 -13.18 -3.10 30.52
CA ALA A 24 -13.36 -3.34 31.95
C ALA A 24 -13.34 -4.84 32.30
N LEU A 25 -13.51 -5.73 31.31
CA LEU A 25 -13.47 -7.18 31.51
C LEU A 25 -12.05 -7.74 31.33
N SER A 26 -11.67 -8.65 32.22
CA SER A 26 -10.50 -9.49 32.14
C SER A 26 -10.63 -10.48 30.98
N LEU A 27 -9.49 -10.95 30.45
CA LEU A 27 -9.49 -11.98 29.40
C LEU A 27 -10.19 -13.27 29.87
N LYS A 28 -10.14 -13.57 31.17
CA LYS A 28 -10.82 -14.71 31.76
C LYS A 28 -12.34 -14.54 31.74
N ALA A 29 -12.85 -13.37 32.16
CA ALA A 29 -14.27 -13.07 32.08
C ALA A 29 -14.77 -13.06 30.63
N LYS A 30 -13.99 -12.50 29.68
CA LYS A 30 -14.31 -12.53 28.25
C LYS A 30 -14.38 -13.95 27.69
N GLY A 31 -13.39 -14.78 28.02
CA GLY A 31 -13.35 -16.18 27.61
C GLY A 31 -14.54 -16.96 28.18
N LEU A 32 -14.82 -16.79 29.48
CA LEU A 32 -15.91 -17.47 30.17
C LEU A 32 -17.28 -17.09 29.59
N LEU A 33 -17.55 -15.81 29.37
CA LEU A 33 -18.82 -15.39 28.76
C LEU A 33 -18.97 -15.91 27.33
N SER A 34 -17.90 -15.94 26.54
CA SER A 34 -17.93 -16.52 25.19
C SER A 34 -18.25 -18.02 25.22
N MET A 35 -17.69 -18.74 26.21
CA MET A 35 -17.99 -20.16 26.42
C MET A 35 -19.46 -20.34 26.81
N MET A 36 -19.95 -19.56 27.77
CA MET A 36 -21.33 -19.64 28.23
C MET A 36 -22.34 -19.38 27.09
N LEU A 37 -22.08 -18.42 26.21
CA LEU A 37 -22.92 -18.14 25.03
C LEU A 37 -22.82 -19.21 23.92
N SER A 38 -21.86 -20.14 24.02
CA SER A 38 -21.70 -21.24 23.05
C SER A 38 -22.35 -22.55 23.49
N LEU A 39 -22.81 -22.63 24.73
CA LEU A 39 -23.39 -23.83 25.32
C LEU A 39 -24.92 -23.84 25.18
N PRO A 40 -25.56 -25.02 25.18
CA PRO A 40 -27.02 -25.14 25.21
C PRO A 40 -27.65 -24.52 26.47
N ASP A 41 -28.92 -24.13 26.40
CA ASP A 41 -29.65 -23.53 27.53
C ASP A 41 -29.81 -24.49 28.72
N ASP A 42 -29.80 -25.80 28.49
CA ASP A 42 -29.93 -26.86 29.50
C ASP A 42 -28.58 -27.31 30.10
N TRP A 43 -27.50 -26.60 29.80
CA TRP A 43 -26.18 -26.90 30.34
C TRP A 43 -26.08 -26.57 31.85
N ASP A 44 -25.21 -27.29 32.58
CA ASP A 44 -24.89 -26.98 33.97
C ASP A 44 -23.98 -25.73 34.07
N TYR A 45 -24.61 -24.56 34.21
CA TYR A 45 -23.94 -23.27 34.38
C TYR A 45 -23.46 -22.99 35.81
N THR A 46 -23.58 -23.95 36.73
CA THR A 46 -23.00 -23.78 38.07
C THR A 46 -21.49 -23.58 37.99
N THR A 47 -20.90 -22.95 39.01
CA THR A 47 -19.43 -22.76 39.07
C THR A 47 -18.68 -24.08 38.92
N ARG A 48 -19.24 -25.21 39.41
CA ARG A 48 -18.66 -26.54 39.27
C ARG A 48 -18.83 -27.10 37.86
N GLY A 49 -20.02 -26.96 37.26
CA GLY A 49 -20.29 -27.36 35.88
C GLY A 49 -19.34 -26.65 34.90
N LEU A 50 -19.22 -25.32 34.99
CA LEU A 50 -18.32 -24.53 34.14
C LEU A 50 -16.83 -24.86 34.37
N ALA A 51 -16.43 -25.11 35.62
CA ALA A 51 -15.05 -25.53 35.92
C ALA A 51 -14.71 -26.92 35.35
N SER A 52 -15.70 -27.80 35.15
CA SER A 52 -15.46 -29.15 34.62
C SER A 52 -15.01 -29.17 33.15
N ILE A 53 -15.36 -28.13 32.39
CA ILE A 53 -15.01 -27.96 30.97
C ILE A 53 -13.91 -26.93 30.71
N CYS A 54 -13.42 -26.27 31.77
CA CYS A 54 -12.37 -25.26 31.71
C CYS A 54 -11.07 -25.76 32.34
N ARG A 55 -9.94 -25.21 31.95
CA ARG A 55 -8.64 -25.52 32.59
C ARG A 55 -8.52 -24.84 33.96
N GLU A 56 -9.25 -23.74 34.15
CA GLU A 56 -9.32 -22.95 35.36
C GLU A 56 -10.09 -23.67 36.47
N GLY A 57 -9.56 -23.62 37.70
CA GLY A 57 -10.24 -24.17 38.88
C GLY A 57 -11.47 -23.35 39.32
N VAL A 58 -12.28 -23.96 40.20
CA VAL A 58 -13.56 -23.43 40.70
C VAL A 58 -13.46 -21.99 41.21
N ASP A 59 -12.40 -21.65 41.95
CA ASP A 59 -12.21 -20.29 42.48
C ASP A 59 -11.95 -19.24 41.39
N ALA A 60 -11.23 -19.63 40.34
CA ALA A 60 -10.92 -18.76 39.21
C ALA A 60 -12.16 -18.51 38.35
N ILE A 61 -12.99 -19.54 38.14
CA ILE A 61 -14.30 -19.43 37.48
C ILE A 61 -15.24 -18.56 38.33
N GLY A 62 -15.31 -18.80 39.64
CA GLY A 62 -16.15 -18.01 40.55
C GLY A 62 -15.81 -16.53 40.55
N LYS A 63 -14.52 -16.17 40.53
CA LYS A 63 -14.08 -14.77 40.39
C LYS A 63 -14.50 -14.15 39.06
N ALA A 64 -14.41 -14.89 37.96
CA ALA A 64 -14.82 -14.43 36.64
C ALA A 64 -16.34 -14.25 36.53
N LEU A 65 -17.14 -15.15 37.13
CA LEU A 65 -18.60 -14.99 37.20
C LEU A 65 -19.00 -13.73 37.98
N LYS A 66 -18.38 -13.47 39.13
CA LYS A 66 -18.62 -12.24 39.90
C LYS A 66 -18.25 -10.97 39.13
N GLU A 67 -17.20 -11.04 38.33
CA GLU A 67 -16.79 -9.94 37.44
C GLU A 67 -17.83 -9.68 36.36
N LEU A 68 -18.39 -10.73 35.74
CA LEU A 68 -19.44 -10.64 34.74
C LEU A 68 -20.76 -10.12 35.32
N GLU A 69 -21.12 -10.54 36.54
CA GLU A 69 -22.27 -10.05 37.29
C GLU A 69 -22.16 -8.54 37.56
N ASN A 70 -21.02 -8.10 38.11
CA ASN A 70 -20.74 -6.67 38.36
C ASN A 70 -20.74 -5.83 37.09
N ALA A 71 -20.35 -6.41 35.95
CA ALA A 71 -20.35 -5.75 34.65
C ALA A 71 -21.72 -5.80 33.93
N GLY A 72 -22.74 -6.42 34.55
CA GLY A 72 -24.11 -6.48 34.03
C GLY A 72 -24.35 -7.51 32.92
N TYR A 73 -23.41 -8.44 32.71
CA TYR A 73 -23.52 -9.50 31.70
C TYR A 73 -24.23 -10.76 32.20
N MET A 74 -24.46 -10.87 33.50
CA MET A 74 -25.22 -11.98 34.06
C MET A 74 -25.90 -11.61 35.38
N GLU A 75 -26.97 -12.32 35.69
CA GLU A 75 -27.67 -12.29 36.97
C GLU A 75 -27.78 -13.72 37.50
N ARG A 76 -27.67 -13.88 38.82
CA ARG A 76 -27.84 -15.17 39.50
C ARG A 76 -29.02 -15.10 40.46
N GLN A 77 -29.92 -16.07 40.39
CA GLN A 77 -31.06 -16.19 41.27
C GLN A 77 -30.98 -17.51 42.04
N GLN A 78 -30.80 -17.43 43.36
CA GLN A 78 -30.80 -18.63 44.21
C GLN A 78 -32.23 -19.07 44.48
N LEU A 79 -32.57 -20.27 44.01
CA LEU A 79 -33.85 -20.91 44.30
C LEU A 79 -33.74 -21.60 45.68
N ARG A 80 -34.71 -21.33 46.56
CA ARG A 80 -34.79 -21.93 47.89
C ARG A 80 -35.93 -22.93 47.95
N GLY A 81 -35.67 -24.08 48.54
CA GLY A 81 -36.66 -25.11 48.82
C GLY A 81 -37.63 -24.72 49.94
N LYS A 82 -38.66 -25.54 50.15
CA LYS A 82 -39.67 -25.36 51.21
C LYS A 82 -39.08 -25.38 52.64
N ASP A 83 -37.85 -25.86 52.79
CA ASP A 83 -37.06 -25.94 54.03
C ASP A 83 -36.09 -24.74 54.21
N GLY A 84 -36.12 -23.76 53.30
CA GLY A 84 -35.27 -22.57 53.35
C GLY A 84 -33.82 -22.80 52.88
N ARG A 85 -33.46 -24.04 52.52
CA ARG A 85 -32.15 -24.38 51.95
C ARG A 85 -32.10 -24.01 50.46
N ILE A 86 -30.92 -23.60 49.99
CA ILE A 86 -30.69 -23.32 48.58
C ILE A 86 -30.76 -24.65 47.82
N THR A 87 -31.73 -24.78 46.93
CA THR A 87 -31.94 -25.98 46.11
C THR A 87 -31.26 -25.87 44.76
N ASP A 88 -31.25 -24.68 44.15
CA ASP A 88 -30.68 -24.47 42.82
C ASP A 88 -30.24 -23.01 42.62
N THR A 89 -29.46 -22.73 41.59
CA THR A 89 -29.08 -21.37 41.19
C THR A 89 -29.31 -21.18 39.70
N GLU A 90 -30.28 -20.35 39.36
CA GLU A 90 -30.60 -19.99 37.99
C GLU A 90 -29.69 -18.85 37.53
N TYR A 91 -29.17 -18.96 36.31
CA TYR A 91 -28.29 -17.97 35.70
C TYR A 91 -28.96 -17.36 34.48
N THR A 92 -29.16 -16.04 34.50
CA THR A 92 -29.57 -15.30 33.31
C THR A 92 -28.35 -14.63 32.70
N ILE A 93 -28.03 -14.95 31.45
CA ILE A 93 -26.83 -14.47 30.75
C ILE A 93 -27.26 -13.49 29.66
N TYR A 94 -26.55 -12.37 29.54
CA TYR A 94 -26.86 -11.32 28.58
C TYR A 94 -25.69 -11.11 27.60
N GLU A 95 -25.96 -11.06 26.30
CA GLU A 95 -24.94 -10.71 25.29
C GLU A 95 -24.48 -9.24 25.38
N GLN A 96 -25.33 -8.37 25.92
CA GLN A 96 -25.04 -6.96 26.15
C GLN A 96 -25.32 -6.62 27.62
N PRO A 97 -24.47 -5.81 28.25
CA PRO A 97 -24.60 -5.54 29.67
C PRO A 97 -25.88 -4.75 29.92
N ARG A 98 -26.72 -5.26 30.83
CA ARG A 98 -27.85 -4.49 31.34
C ARG A 98 -27.37 -3.57 32.44
N LYS A 99 -27.91 -2.35 32.50
CA LYS A 99 -27.70 -1.49 33.67
C LYS A 99 -28.27 -2.27 34.86
N PRO A 100 -27.50 -2.49 35.95
CA PRO A 100 -28.07 -3.12 37.13
C PRO A 100 -29.26 -2.24 37.58
N PRO A 101 -30.44 -2.83 37.85
CA PRO A 101 -31.51 -2.09 38.48
C PRO A 101 -30.98 -1.53 39.79
N GLY A 102 -30.95 -0.20 39.91
CA GLY A 102 -30.53 0.47 41.13
C GLY A 102 -31.39 -0.01 42.29
N THR A 103 -30.83 -0.84 43.15
CA THR A 103 -31.40 -1.19 44.45
C THR A 103 -30.28 -1.27 45.48
N PRO A 104 -30.58 -0.89 46.74
CA PRO A 104 -29.59 -0.48 47.73
C PRO A 104 -28.77 -1.68 48.20
N PHE A 105 -27.52 -1.42 48.56
CA PHE A 105 -26.71 -2.35 49.35
C PHE A 105 -27.51 -2.78 50.58
N PRO A 106 -27.68 -4.09 50.84
CA PRO A 106 -28.09 -4.52 52.16
C PRO A 106 -26.94 -4.22 53.12
N ASP A 107 -27.20 -3.35 54.10
CA ASP A 107 -26.37 -3.19 55.28
C ASP A 107 -26.09 -4.59 55.84
N THR A 108 -24.82 -4.98 55.79
CA THR A 108 -24.34 -6.10 56.58
C THR A 108 -23.34 -5.50 57.54
N ASP A 109 -23.86 -5.15 58.72
CA ASP A 109 -23.06 -4.84 59.89
C ASP A 109 -21.94 -5.88 60.02
N SER A 110 -20.72 -5.39 60.24
CA SER A 110 -19.62 -6.21 60.72
C SER A 110 -20.00 -6.75 62.11
N PRO A 111 -20.01 -8.08 62.33
CA PRO A 111 -19.90 -8.57 63.69
C PRO A 111 -18.44 -8.39 64.10
N ASP A 112 -18.23 -7.53 65.10
CA ASP A 112 -17.00 -7.48 65.88
C ASP A 112 -16.64 -8.90 66.33
N THR A 113 -15.43 -9.33 66.05
CA THR A 113 -14.85 -10.50 66.74
C THR A 113 -13.46 -10.12 67.20
N GLU A 114 -13.37 -9.94 68.51
CA GLU A 114 -12.15 -9.68 69.27
C GLU A 114 -11.04 -10.69 68.93
N LYS A 115 -9.80 -10.21 68.89
CA LYS A 115 -8.60 -11.06 68.75
C LYS A 115 -8.26 -11.69 70.10
N PRO A 116 -8.14 -13.03 70.22
CA PRO A 116 -7.36 -13.63 71.28
C PRO A 116 -5.90 -13.75 70.83
N TYR A 117 -5.00 -13.21 71.66
CA TYR A 117 -3.56 -13.43 71.63
C TYR A 117 -3.24 -14.85 72.11
N LEU A 118 -2.25 -15.54 71.52
CA LEU A 118 -1.58 -16.69 72.13
C LEU A 118 -0.18 -16.89 71.54
N ASP A 119 0.74 -17.22 72.45
CA ASP A 119 2.18 -17.03 72.44
C ASP A 119 2.99 -17.74 71.33
N THR A 120 4.10 -17.10 70.96
CA THR A 120 5.24 -17.70 70.26
C THR A 120 6.17 -18.43 71.25
N PRO A 121 6.49 -19.71 71.03
CA PRO A 121 7.72 -20.30 71.53
C PRO A 121 8.82 -20.24 70.45
N ASP A 122 9.96 -19.74 70.88
CA ASP A 122 11.23 -19.62 70.17
C ASP A 122 11.91 -21.00 70.02
N MET A 123 12.46 -21.34 68.85
CA MET A 123 13.49 -22.38 68.70
C MET A 123 14.42 -22.11 67.51
N GLU A 124 15.69 -22.39 67.78
CA GLU A 124 16.93 -21.86 67.20
C GLU A 124 17.21 -22.20 65.72
N LYS A 125 18.03 -21.33 65.09
CA LYS A 125 18.68 -21.58 63.79
C LYS A 125 19.99 -22.34 63.95
N PRO A 126 20.28 -23.26 63.02
CA PRO A 126 21.66 -23.49 62.59
C PRO A 126 21.83 -23.27 61.08
N ASP A 127 22.60 -22.23 60.75
CA ASP A 127 23.92 -22.26 60.09
C ASP A 127 24.17 -22.96 58.73
N THR A 128 24.58 -22.09 57.78
CA THR A 128 25.67 -22.21 56.76
C THR A 128 25.54 -23.31 55.68
N GLU A 129 25.93 -23.15 54.41
CA GLU A 129 26.95 -22.33 53.75
C GLU A 129 26.53 -21.97 52.32
N ASN A 130 27.07 -20.86 51.83
CA ASN A 130 27.12 -20.49 50.42
C ASN A 130 28.61 -20.50 50.01
N PRO A 131 28.98 -21.18 48.92
CA PRO A 131 30.15 -20.72 48.16
C PRO A 131 29.84 -20.76 46.65
N ALA A 132 30.50 -20.02 45.76
CA ALA A 132 31.36 -18.86 45.79
C ALA A 132 31.50 -18.45 44.32
N GLN A 133 31.45 -17.16 44.00
CA GLN A 133 32.07 -16.67 42.75
C GLN A 133 33.57 -16.46 43.02
N LEU A 134 34.41 -16.65 41.99
CA LEU A 134 35.75 -16.07 41.75
C LEU A 134 36.37 -16.87 40.57
N ASN A 135 37.13 -16.35 39.61
CA ASN A 135 37.61 -15.01 39.34
C ASN A 135 38.16 -14.95 37.89
N THR A 136 38.07 -13.76 37.31
CA THR A 136 38.92 -13.20 36.24
C THR A 136 40.43 -13.37 36.47
N LYS A 137 41.20 -13.45 35.38
CA LYS A 137 42.57 -12.89 35.32
C LYS A 137 42.70 -12.02 34.06
N GLY A 138 42.88 -10.72 34.28
CA GLY A 138 43.39 -9.79 33.29
C GLY A 138 44.88 -9.52 33.51
N THR A 139 45.47 -8.72 32.61
CA THR A 139 46.74 -8.03 32.83
C THR A 139 46.65 -6.58 32.35
N ASN A 140 46.56 -5.72 33.36
CA ASN A 140 46.99 -4.32 33.58
C ASN A 140 47.99 -3.64 32.59
N ILE A 141 47.75 -2.39 32.11
CA ILE A 141 48.12 -1.03 32.66
C ILE A 141 49.27 -0.38 31.81
N PRO A 142 49.52 0.96 31.67
CA PRO A 142 48.70 2.20 31.65
C PRO A 142 49.03 3.20 30.48
N LYS A 143 48.30 4.33 30.47
CA LYS A 143 48.54 5.66 29.86
C LYS A 143 49.91 5.98 29.24
N LYS A 144 49.90 6.68 28.10
CA LYS A 144 50.74 7.86 27.83
C LYS A 144 50.07 8.81 26.84
N SER A 145 50.05 10.08 27.22
CA SER A 145 49.86 11.26 26.38
C SER A 145 50.98 11.38 25.34
N ASN A 146 50.68 11.91 24.16
CA ASN A 146 51.52 12.93 23.53
C ASN A 146 50.75 13.71 22.47
N THR A 147 50.89 15.02 22.60
CA THR A 147 50.72 16.09 21.62
C THR A 147 51.42 15.77 20.31
N ASP A 148 50.84 16.20 19.17
CA ASP A 148 51.48 17.19 18.30
C ASP A 148 50.63 17.56 17.07
N ARG A 149 50.60 18.89 16.86
CA ARG A 149 50.53 19.63 15.58
C ARG A 149 49.28 19.45 14.71
N ALA A 150 48.36 20.41 14.73
CA ALA A 150 48.44 21.70 14.03
C ALA A 150 48.58 21.55 12.50
N ASN A 151 47.50 21.86 11.79
CA ASN A 151 47.56 22.86 10.72
C ASN A 151 46.17 23.51 10.51
N THR A 152 46.07 24.68 11.12
CA THR A 152 45.32 25.86 10.70
C THR A 152 45.31 26.07 9.19
N TYR A 153 44.13 26.32 8.63
CA TYR A 153 43.91 27.46 7.75
C TYR A 153 42.56 28.09 8.11
N GLN A 154 42.64 29.16 8.90
CA GLN A 154 41.62 30.20 8.98
C GLN A 154 41.96 31.28 7.94
N SER A 155 40.98 31.67 7.14
CA SER A 155 40.81 33.04 6.64
C SER A 155 39.34 33.16 6.17
N ASN A 156 38.45 33.50 7.09
CA ASN A 156 37.96 34.83 7.46
C ASN A 156 36.73 35.28 6.65
N PRO A 157 35.71 35.87 7.31
CA PRO A 157 34.42 36.20 6.74
C PRO A 157 34.37 37.66 6.27
N ALA A 158 33.82 37.93 5.09
CA ALA A 158 33.24 39.23 4.77
C ALA A 158 32.35 39.13 3.51
N ASP A 159 31.26 39.88 3.57
CA ASP A 159 30.47 40.42 2.45
C ASP A 159 29.57 39.47 1.65
N ARG A 160 28.33 39.30 2.16
CA ARG A 160 27.15 39.33 1.28
C ARG A 160 26.05 40.21 1.86
N LYS A 161 25.68 41.22 1.06
CA LYS A 161 24.52 42.11 1.16
C LYS A 161 23.21 41.33 1.44
N PRO A 162 22.21 41.99 2.07
CA PRO A 162 20.91 41.39 2.33
C PRO A 162 20.14 41.17 1.02
N GLU A 163 19.71 39.93 0.81
CA GLU A 163 18.79 39.54 -0.26
C GLU A 163 17.37 39.97 0.13
N ALA A 164 16.66 40.56 -0.83
CA ALA A 164 15.36 41.18 -0.66
C ALA A 164 14.30 40.22 -0.11
N ALA A 165 13.44 40.74 0.76
CA ALA A 165 12.30 40.05 1.31
C ALA A 165 11.38 39.51 0.20
N ALA A 166 11.07 38.21 0.26
CA ALA A 166 9.98 37.61 -0.50
C ALA A 166 8.63 38.21 -0.05
N PRO A 167 7.63 38.30 -0.95
CA PRO A 167 6.35 38.91 -0.62
C PRO A 167 5.61 38.11 0.45
N ASP A 168 4.95 38.87 1.32
CA ASP A 168 4.04 38.47 2.39
C ASP A 168 2.82 37.73 1.81
N ASP A 169 2.92 36.40 1.72
CA ASP A 169 1.74 35.53 1.58
C ASP A 169 1.08 35.42 2.96
N SER A 170 0.22 36.39 3.28
CA SER A 170 -0.77 36.28 4.35
C SER A 170 -1.83 35.23 3.96
N MET A 171 -1.46 33.96 4.04
CA MET A 171 -2.40 32.85 4.10
C MET A 171 -2.61 32.45 5.55
N ASP A 172 -3.89 32.41 5.92
CA ASP A 172 -4.45 32.13 7.24
C ASP A 172 -3.65 31.15 8.11
N ALA A 173 -3.70 31.40 9.42
CA ALA A 173 -3.16 30.56 10.49
C ALA A 173 -3.67 29.11 10.41
N THR A 174 -3.08 28.30 9.53
CA THR A 174 -3.23 26.85 9.53
C THR A 174 -2.30 26.29 10.58
N ASP A 175 -2.85 25.51 11.51
CA ASP A 175 -2.14 24.73 12.50
C ASP A 175 -0.76 24.28 12.02
N SER A 176 0.26 24.67 12.77
CA SER A 176 1.67 24.35 12.52
C SER A 176 1.90 22.83 12.56
N ILE A 177 1.68 22.13 11.43
CA ILE A 177 1.79 20.67 11.34
C ILE A 177 3.25 20.23 11.56
N LEU A 178 3.48 19.50 12.64
CA LEU A 178 4.79 18.94 12.98
C LEU A 178 5.27 17.93 11.93
N THR A 179 6.58 17.94 11.66
CA THR A 179 7.20 16.86 10.89
C THR A 179 7.13 15.53 11.66
N PRO A 180 7.24 14.36 11.00
CA PRO A 180 7.09 13.07 11.68
C PRO A 180 8.09 12.85 12.82
N ILE A 181 9.33 13.34 12.68
CA ILE A 181 10.35 13.27 13.72
C ILE A 181 9.96 14.15 14.91
N SER A 182 9.55 15.40 14.66
CA SER A 182 9.11 16.31 15.73
C SER A 182 7.86 15.80 16.44
N TYR A 183 6.91 15.22 15.71
CA TYR A 183 5.73 14.59 16.29
C TYR A 183 6.08 13.36 17.16
N TRP A 184 7.04 12.53 16.75
CA TRP A 184 7.49 11.43 17.60
C TRP A 184 8.17 11.91 18.89
N GLN A 185 8.91 13.03 18.83
CA GLN A 185 9.51 13.62 20.03
C GLN A 185 8.46 14.13 21.01
N THR A 186 7.39 14.79 20.56
CA THR A 186 6.30 15.19 21.45
C THR A 186 5.57 14.00 22.07
N ARG A 187 5.67 12.81 21.46
CA ARG A 187 5.18 11.53 21.99
C ARG A 187 6.22 10.76 22.82
N GLY A 188 7.41 11.32 23.07
CA GLY A 188 8.47 10.67 23.84
C GLY A 188 9.18 9.52 23.12
N VAL A 189 9.04 9.43 21.78
CA VAL A 189 9.64 8.36 20.97
C VAL A 189 10.91 8.87 20.29
N ASN A 190 12.07 8.37 20.74
CA ASN A 190 13.36 8.68 20.13
C ASN A 190 13.59 7.85 18.86
N ARG A 191 13.93 8.50 17.74
CA ARG A 191 14.27 7.85 16.46
C ARG A 191 15.69 8.20 16.04
N PRO A 192 16.46 7.24 15.50
CA PRO A 192 17.82 7.50 15.02
C PRO A 192 17.80 8.40 13.78
N GLY A 193 18.67 9.41 13.74
CA GLY A 193 18.83 10.33 12.60
C GLY A 193 19.63 11.57 12.97
N LYS A 194 20.14 12.30 11.96
CA LYS A 194 20.73 13.62 12.20
C LYS A 194 19.60 14.63 12.42
N HIS A 195 19.52 15.17 13.62
CA HIS A 195 18.67 16.32 13.90
C HIS A 195 19.29 17.53 13.21
N LYS A 196 18.48 18.21 12.40
CA LYS A 196 18.84 19.54 11.89
C LYS A 196 18.22 20.55 12.82
N ASP A 197 18.91 21.65 13.10
CA ASP A 197 18.39 22.82 13.82
C ASP A 197 17.38 23.58 12.94
N ALA A 198 16.33 22.89 12.52
CA ALA A 198 15.27 23.41 11.68
C ALA A 198 13.98 23.49 12.52
N PRO A 199 13.08 24.45 12.23
CA PRO A 199 11.79 24.53 12.90
C PRO A 199 11.04 23.19 12.82
N PRO A 200 10.30 22.78 13.86
CA PRO A 200 9.66 21.46 13.95
C PRO A 200 8.55 21.25 12.92
N THR A 201 8.13 22.32 12.25
CA THR A 201 7.12 22.39 11.18
C THR A 201 7.73 22.51 9.79
N LYS A 202 9.06 22.56 9.68
CA LYS A 202 9.76 22.72 8.39
C LYS A 202 9.85 21.38 7.66
N TRP A 203 8.87 21.13 6.79
CA TRP A 203 8.84 19.94 5.94
C TRP A 203 9.88 19.98 4.83
N ASN A 204 10.62 18.88 4.66
CA ASN A 204 11.54 18.69 3.54
C ASN A 204 10.84 18.00 2.37
N SER A 205 11.10 18.45 1.15
CA SER A 205 10.58 17.85 -0.08
C SER A 205 10.95 16.37 -0.23
N SER A 206 12.13 15.94 0.26
CA SER A 206 12.52 14.52 0.27
C SER A 206 11.67 13.68 1.21
N THR A 207 11.27 14.23 2.37
CA THR A 207 10.38 13.58 3.32
C THR A 207 8.99 13.37 2.72
N ILE A 208 8.42 14.42 2.13
CA ILE A 208 7.12 14.36 1.45
C ILE A 208 7.19 13.33 0.30
N THR A 209 8.27 13.37 -0.47
CA THR A 209 8.53 12.41 -1.55
C THR A 209 8.58 10.97 -1.03
N LYS A 210 9.20 10.72 0.14
CA LYS A 210 9.21 9.39 0.73
C LYS A 210 7.83 8.96 1.19
N ILE A 211 7.09 9.82 1.88
CA ILE A 211 5.72 9.56 2.36
C ILE A 211 4.81 9.15 1.22
N LEU A 212 4.83 9.91 0.12
CA LEU A 212 4.02 9.61 -1.06
C LEU A 212 4.36 8.27 -1.73
N SER A 213 5.51 7.66 -1.43
CA SER A 213 5.90 6.33 -1.96
C SER A 213 5.52 5.15 -1.07
N LEU A 214 5.07 5.39 0.17
CA LEU A 214 4.78 4.33 1.12
C LEU A 214 3.44 3.68 0.78
N GLN A 215 3.48 2.40 0.45
CA GLN A 215 2.29 1.59 0.15
C GLN A 215 1.45 1.35 1.41
N GLU A 216 2.07 1.42 2.58
CA GLU A 216 1.41 1.23 3.87
C GLU A 216 0.21 2.16 4.09
N TYR A 217 0.20 3.35 3.49
CA TYR A 217 -0.96 4.25 3.59
C TYR A 217 -2.23 3.72 2.90
N CYS A 218 -2.11 2.67 2.08
CA CYS A 218 -3.24 1.97 1.45
C CYS A 218 -3.83 0.86 2.32
N GLY A 219 -3.41 0.73 3.60
CA GLY A 219 -3.86 -0.35 4.48
C GLY A 219 -2.92 -1.56 4.51
N ASP A 220 -1.77 -1.49 3.84
CA ASP A 220 -0.87 -2.64 3.68
C ASP A 220 0.21 -2.70 4.75
N VAL A 221 0.64 -3.91 5.12
CA VAL A 221 1.84 -4.14 5.93
C VAL A 221 2.89 -4.84 5.07
N LEU A 222 4.07 -4.22 4.97
CA LEU A 222 5.16 -4.71 4.14
C LEU A 222 6.35 -5.14 5.02
N ASN A 223 6.69 -6.43 4.97
CA ASN A 223 7.81 -7.02 5.69
C ASN A 223 8.99 -7.35 4.78
N PHE A 224 10.16 -7.53 5.38
CA PHE A 224 11.41 -7.93 4.71
C PHE A 224 11.91 -6.94 3.64
N LYS A 225 11.55 -5.65 3.76
CA LYS A 225 12.09 -4.55 2.94
C LYS A 225 13.62 -4.43 2.99
N THR A 226 14.20 -4.90 4.09
CA THR A 226 15.65 -4.95 4.28
C THR A 226 16.03 -6.28 4.92
N TYR A 227 17.26 -6.71 4.69
CA TYR A 227 17.86 -7.89 5.31
C TYR A 227 19.29 -7.58 5.77
N SER A 228 19.90 -8.50 6.50
CA SER A 228 21.35 -8.49 6.72
C SER A 228 21.95 -9.71 6.03
N LYS A 229 23.08 -9.52 5.33
CA LYS A 229 23.79 -10.59 4.63
C LYS A 229 24.37 -11.64 5.59
N SER A 230 24.73 -11.24 6.80
CA SER A 230 25.21 -12.15 7.83
C SER A 230 25.06 -11.52 9.21
N TYR A 231 25.00 -12.35 10.26
CA TYR A 231 24.88 -11.86 11.64
C TYR A 231 26.02 -10.91 12.06
N LYS A 232 27.21 -11.03 11.45
CA LYS A 232 28.38 -10.17 11.69
C LYS A 232 28.24 -8.79 11.04
N ASN A 233 27.42 -8.69 9.99
CA ASN A 233 27.19 -7.43 9.29
C ASN A 233 25.97 -6.72 9.89
N LYS A 234 26.19 -5.63 10.63
CA LYS A 234 25.09 -4.82 11.20
C LYS A 234 24.43 -3.88 10.18
N LYS A 235 24.96 -3.81 8.94
CA LYS A 235 24.37 -2.99 7.88
C LYS A 235 23.10 -3.65 7.34
N ARG A 236 22.00 -2.89 7.33
CA ARG A 236 20.75 -3.29 6.66
C ARG A 236 20.88 -2.99 5.17
N ILE A 237 20.63 -4.00 4.35
CA ILE A 237 20.65 -3.91 2.88
C ILE A 237 19.21 -3.95 2.40
N GLU A 238 18.87 -3.11 1.41
CA GLU A 238 17.56 -3.13 0.77
C GLU A 238 17.35 -4.45 0.05
N ASN A 239 16.16 -5.02 0.18
CA ASN A 239 15.81 -6.30 -0.42
C ASN A 239 15.08 -6.07 -1.74
N ASP A 240 15.26 -6.97 -2.71
CA ASP A 240 14.50 -6.94 -3.95
C ASP A 240 13.00 -7.08 -3.67
N ARG A 241 12.18 -6.42 -4.48
CA ARG A 241 10.74 -6.30 -4.24
C ARG A 241 10.01 -7.65 -4.26
N ASP A 242 10.53 -8.62 -5.01
CA ASP A 242 9.98 -9.98 -5.09
C ASP A 242 10.15 -10.75 -3.78
N ASN A 243 11.13 -10.37 -2.95
CA ASN A 243 11.37 -10.95 -1.63
C ASN A 243 10.58 -10.24 -0.51
N TRP A 244 9.81 -9.20 -0.86
CA TRP A 244 8.98 -8.51 0.13
C TRP A 244 7.74 -9.34 0.40
N VAL A 245 7.41 -9.49 1.68
CA VAL A 245 6.14 -10.09 2.07
C VAL A 245 5.14 -8.97 2.31
N ILE A 246 4.18 -8.86 1.39
CA ILE A 246 3.16 -7.82 1.38
C ILE A 246 1.84 -8.41 1.87
N PHE A 247 1.38 -7.94 3.02
CA PHE A 247 0.06 -8.26 3.56
C PHE A 247 -0.88 -7.10 3.21
N LYS A 248 -1.88 -7.37 2.38
CA LYS A 248 -2.82 -6.33 1.93
C LYS A 248 -3.93 -6.10 2.96
N ASP A 249 -4.41 -4.87 3.04
CA ASP A 249 -5.65 -4.48 3.74
C ASP A 249 -5.70 -4.95 5.22
N VAL A 250 -4.58 -4.80 5.92
CA VAL A 250 -4.39 -5.18 7.33
C VAL A 250 -4.91 -4.12 8.30
N HIS A 251 -4.92 -2.86 7.89
CA HIS A 251 -5.44 -1.74 8.70
C HIS A 251 -6.24 -0.78 7.83
N ASP A 252 -7.00 0.10 8.48
CA ASP A 252 -7.79 1.11 7.78
C ASP A 252 -6.87 1.98 6.89
N PRO A 253 -7.18 2.11 5.60
CA PRO A 253 -6.38 2.89 4.68
C PRO A 253 -6.50 4.38 4.99
N VAL A 254 -5.38 5.10 4.91
CA VAL A 254 -5.37 6.57 4.98
C VAL A 254 -5.75 7.17 3.63
N ILE A 255 -5.38 6.48 2.54
CA ILE A 255 -5.73 6.82 1.16
C ILE A 255 -6.20 5.57 0.41
N ASP A 256 -7.10 5.73 -0.55
CA ASP A 256 -7.52 4.61 -1.38
C ASP A 256 -6.38 4.14 -2.31
N ARG A 257 -6.39 2.84 -2.61
CA ARG A 257 -5.36 2.19 -3.42
C ARG A 257 -5.26 2.80 -4.82
N ALA A 258 -6.39 3.13 -5.45
CA ALA A 258 -6.41 3.69 -6.80
C ALA A 258 -5.73 5.07 -6.84
N SER A 259 -5.96 5.91 -5.84
CA SER A 259 -5.27 7.20 -5.68
C SER A 259 -3.77 7.01 -5.47
N TRP A 260 -3.35 6.07 -4.63
CA TRP A 260 -1.92 5.79 -4.43
C TRP A 260 -1.22 5.29 -5.69
N GLU A 261 -1.85 4.39 -6.44
CA GLU A 261 -1.33 3.88 -7.72
C GLU A 261 -1.20 5.00 -8.75
N LYS A 262 -2.21 5.87 -8.86
CA LYS A 262 -2.14 7.09 -9.70
C LYS A 262 -0.97 8.00 -9.30
N VAL A 263 -0.71 8.14 -8.00
CA VAL A 263 0.44 8.90 -7.49
C VAL A 263 1.75 8.22 -7.86
N GLN A 264 1.86 6.89 -7.73
CA GLN A 264 3.09 6.17 -8.12
C GLN A 264 3.36 6.28 -9.62
N GLN A 265 2.32 6.15 -10.46
CA GLN A 265 2.42 6.34 -11.91
C GLN A 265 2.95 7.74 -12.26
N LYS A 266 2.41 8.79 -11.61
CA LYS A 266 2.88 10.17 -11.82
C LYS A 266 4.31 10.40 -11.33
N ARG A 267 4.72 9.75 -10.25
CA ARG A 267 6.06 9.88 -9.65
C ARG A 267 7.14 9.15 -10.45
N GLY A 268 6.77 8.10 -11.17
CA GLY A 268 7.65 7.42 -12.12
C GLY A 268 8.00 8.29 -13.35
N LYS A 269 7.25 9.38 -13.59
CA LYS A 269 7.52 10.32 -14.68
C LYS A 269 8.60 11.34 -14.28
N ILE A 270 9.44 11.69 -15.25
CA ILE A 270 10.66 12.51 -15.14
C ILE A 270 10.44 13.80 -14.33
N ARG A 271 11.47 14.17 -13.53
CA ARG A 271 11.51 15.44 -12.80
C ARG A 271 11.48 16.61 -13.77
N LYS A 272 10.37 17.36 -13.80
CA LYS A 272 10.24 18.58 -14.60
C LYS A 272 11.29 19.61 -14.15
N ARG A 273 12.17 20.03 -15.07
CA ARG A 273 13.16 21.07 -14.79
C ARG A 273 12.43 22.40 -14.67
N LYS A 274 12.59 23.08 -13.52
CA LYS A 274 12.06 24.43 -13.33
C LYS A 274 12.94 25.42 -14.11
N THR A 275 12.31 26.40 -14.73
CA THR A 275 13.02 27.60 -15.20
C THR A 275 13.44 28.45 -14.00
N ASN A 276 14.30 29.46 -14.21
CA ASN A 276 14.73 30.38 -13.15
C ASN A 276 13.54 31.15 -12.54
N GLU A 277 12.47 31.38 -13.30
CA GLU A 277 11.23 32.02 -12.87
C GLU A 277 10.24 31.03 -12.21
N GLY A 278 10.63 29.76 -12.08
CA GLY A 278 9.82 28.73 -11.44
C GLY A 278 8.72 28.12 -12.33
N GLU A 279 8.42 28.72 -13.47
CA GLU A 279 7.41 28.24 -14.42
C GLU A 279 7.91 27.01 -15.21
N THR A 280 7.02 26.04 -15.40
CA THR A 280 7.26 24.87 -16.26
C THR A 280 6.20 24.84 -17.35
N ASN A 281 6.62 24.80 -18.62
CA ASN A 281 5.69 24.67 -19.73
C ASN A 281 4.87 23.37 -19.59
N MET A 282 3.58 23.40 -19.98
CA MET A 282 2.65 22.28 -19.78
C MET A 282 3.09 20.96 -20.43
N PHE A 283 3.86 21.01 -21.52
CA PHE A 283 4.42 19.84 -22.22
C PHE A 283 5.74 19.34 -21.64
N SER A 284 6.29 20.01 -20.62
CA SER A 284 7.55 19.61 -19.99
C SER A 284 7.43 18.20 -19.40
N GLY A 285 8.29 17.30 -19.90
CA GLY A 285 8.31 15.89 -19.51
C GLY A 285 7.31 15.00 -20.27
N LEU A 286 6.58 15.52 -21.25
CA LEU A 286 5.69 14.74 -22.12
C LEU A 286 6.29 14.48 -23.50
N LEU A 287 7.30 15.25 -23.93
CA LEU A 287 7.87 15.13 -25.28
C LEU A 287 9.08 14.21 -25.31
N VAL A 288 9.04 13.24 -26.22
CA VAL A 288 10.09 12.24 -26.45
C VAL A 288 10.54 12.31 -27.91
N CYS A 289 11.84 12.11 -28.15
CA CYS A 289 12.42 12.05 -29.48
C CYS A 289 12.10 10.69 -30.12
N ALA A 290 11.50 10.69 -31.31
CA ALA A 290 11.16 9.46 -32.03
C ALA A 290 12.40 8.61 -32.38
N ASP A 291 13.52 9.24 -32.75
CA ASP A 291 14.71 8.50 -33.19
C ASP A 291 15.57 7.94 -32.05
N CYS A 292 15.64 8.64 -30.90
CA CYS A 292 16.59 8.30 -29.83
C CYS A 292 15.95 8.05 -28.45
N GLY A 293 14.62 8.19 -28.33
CA GLY A 293 13.87 7.95 -27.10
C GLY A 293 14.17 8.90 -25.93
N HIS A 294 15.05 9.90 -26.12
CA HIS A 294 15.35 10.88 -25.08
C HIS A 294 14.32 12.00 -25.05
N ASN A 295 14.11 12.60 -23.88
CA ASN A 295 13.18 13.71 -23.74
C ASN A 295 13.63 14.95 -24.50
N LEU A 296 12.65 15.75 -24.93
CA LEU A 296 12.91 17.10 -25.39
C LEU A 296 12.90 18.09 -24.20
N HIS A 297 13.83 19.04 -24.23
CA HIS A 297 13.95 20.09 -23.22
C HIS A 297 13.33 21.39 -23.70
N TYR A 298 12.70 22.13 -22.78
CA TYR A 298 12.11 23.43 -23.03
C TYR A 298 13.20 24.52 -23.11
N HIS A 299 13.09 25.37 -24.12
CA HIS A 299 13.97 26.50 -24.38
C HIS A 299 13.17 27.69 -24.89
N PHE A 300 13.78 28.88 -24.80
CA PHE A 300 13.32 30.10 -25.43
C PHE A 300 14.46 30.70 -26.24
N ASN A 301 14.14 31.43 -27.29
CA ASN A 301 15.16 32.10 -28.11
C ASN A 301 15.70 33.34 -27.37
N GLN A 302 17.02 33.47 -27.28
CA GLN A 302 17.66 34.59 -26.59
C GLN A 302 17.38 35.95 -27.28
N GLY A 303 17.24 35.97 -28.62
CA GLY A 303 16.96 37.20 -29.35
C GLY A 303 15.48 37.61 -29.34
N ASN A 304 14.58 36.63 -29.22
CA ASN A 304 13.14 36.87 -29.08
C ASN A 304 12.54 35.83 -28.12
N PRO A 305 12.40 36.17 -26.81
CA PRO A 305 11.88 35.26 -25.80
C PRO A 305 10.45 34.76 -26.05
N ASP A 306 9.66 35.41 -26.92
CA ASP A 306 8.33 34.95 -27.30
C ASP A 306 8.39 33.64 -28.11
N ILE A 307 9.52 33.38 -28.78
CA ILE A 307 9.75 32.13 -29.51
C ILE A 307 10.21 31.07 -28.52
N LYS A 308 9.24 30.29 -28.04
CA LYS A 308 9.41 29.16 -27.13
C LYS A 308 9.42 27.85 -27.92
N TYR A 309 10.32 26.93 -27.59
CA TYR A 309 10.48 25.68 -28.32
C TYR A 309 11.00 24.55 -27.45
N PHE A 310 10.88 23.33 -27.97
CA PHE A 310 11.47 22.12 -27.42
C PHE A 310 12.51 21.56 -28.39
N ASN A 311 13.62 21.03 -27.87
CA ASN A 311 14.63 20.34 -28.67
C ASN A 311 15.08 19.03 -28.01
N CYS A 312 15.55 18.07 -28.79
CA CYS A 312 16.05 16.82 -28.23
C CYS A 312 17.28 17.05 -27.35
N SER A 313 17.21 16.56 -26.10
CA SER A 313 18.30 16.69 -25.13
C SER A 313 19.59 15.96 -25.55
N ASN A 314 19.47 14.97 -26.43
CA ASN A 314 20.55 14.13 -26.92
C ASN A 314 21.03 14.54 -28.34
N TYR A 315 20.68 15.75 -28.81
CA TYR A 315 21.11 16.27 -30.11
C TYR A 315 22.61 16.61 -30.14
N LYS A 316 23.26 16.34 -31.28
CA LYS A 316 24.71 16.47 -31.53
C LYS A 316 25.28 17.89 -31.36
N GLY A 317 24.44 18.92 -31.17
CA GLY A 317 24.83 20.24 -30.67
C GLY A 317 25.15 20.30 -29.16
N ASN A 318 25.12 19.18 -28.43
CA ASN A 318 25.60 19.00 -27.06
C ASN A 318 26.02 17.53 -26.75
N ARG A 319 26.97 16.97 -27.53
CA ARG A 319 27.67 15.66 -27.32
C ARG A 319 26.81 14.38 -27.30
N GLY A 320 25.57 14.42 -27.78
CA GLY A 320 24.67 13.26 -27.79
C GLY A 320 24.72 12.39 -29.06
N THR A 321 23.98 11.28 -29.06
CA THR A 321 23.91 10.28 -30.16
C THR A 321 22.81 10.53 -31.19
N CYS A 322 21.92 11.52 -30.97
CA CYS A 322 20.83 11.80 -31.89
C CYS A 322 21.34 12.55 -33.14
N ALA A 323 21.04 12.00 -34.32
CA ALA A 323 21.57 12.47 -35.60
C ALA A 323 20.94 13.80 -36.08
N SER A 324 19.72 14.09 -35.67
CA SER A 324 18.90 15.21 -36.14
C SER A 324 18.36 16.05 -34.98
N THR A 325 17.96 17.30 -35.26
CA THR A 325 17.70 18.31 -34.21
C THR A 325 16.41 18.08 -33.43
N HIS A 326 15.44 17.32 -33.95
CA HIS A 326 14.13 17.04 -33.32
C HIS A 326 13.62 18.22 -32.51
N TYR A 327 13.11 19.20 -33.25
CA TYR A 327 12.78 20.53 -32.77
C TYR A 327 11.31 20.79 -33.01
N ILE A 328 10.62 21.38 -32.03
CA ILE A 328 9.23 21.80 -32.19
C ILE A 328 8.95 23.10 -31.44
N ARG A 329 8.25 24.03 -32.08
CA ARG A 329 7.79 25.26 -31.40
C ARG A 329 6.58 24.98 -30.52
N VAL A 330 6.49 25.71 -29.41
CA VAL A 330 5.41 25.54 -28.43
C VAL A 330 4.05 25.94 -29.00
N ASP A 331 3.97 27.07 -29.71
CA ASP A 331 2.72 27.55 -30.31
C ASP A 331 2.17 26.59 -31.38
N PHE A 332 3.05 26.00 -32.19
CA PHE A 332 2.69 24.94 -33.13
C PHE A 332 2.16 23.70 -32.41
N LEU A 333 2.90 23.21 -31.41
CA LEU A 333 2.53 22.04 -30.62
C LEU A 333 1.19 22.23 -29.90
N GLU A 334 0.94 23.42 -29.33
CA GLU A 334 -0.32 23.75 -28.65
C GLU A 334 -1.52 23.62 -29.59
N GLN A 335 -1.42 24.13 -30.81
CA GLN A 335 -2.49 24.07 -31.80
C GLN A 335 -2.76 22.63 -32.25
N VAL A 336 -1.70 21.88 -32.56
CA VAL A 336 -1.80 20.48 -32.99
C VAL A 336 -2.44 19.61 -31.91
N VAL A 337 -1.93 19.67 -30.67
CA VAL A 337 -2.43 18.83 -29.58
C VAL A 337 -3.85 19.22 -29.19
N LEU A 338 -4.22 20.50 -29.24
CA LEU A 338 -5.60 20.92 -29.00
C LEU A 338 -6.53 20.36 -30.07
N GLY A 339 -6.14 20.45 -31.34
CA GLY A 339 -6.89 19.90 -32.47
C GLY A 339 -7.07 18.38 -32.37
N GLU A 340 -6.02 17.64 -32.05
CA GLU A 340 -6.08 16.19 -31.88
C GLU A 340 -6.96 15.77 -30.69
N ILE A 341 -6.93 16.51 -29.57
CA ILE A 341 -7.84 16.26 -28.44
C ILE A 341 -9.30 16.55 -28.83
N HIS A 342 -9.57 17.62 -29.61
CA HIS A 342 -10.90 17.88 -30.15
C HIS A 342 -11.37 16.79 -31.10
N ARG A 343 -10.49 16.30 -31.96
CA ARG A 343 -10.76 15.18 -32.87
C ARG A 343 -11.07 13.89 -32.11
N LEU A 344 -10.26 13.55 -31.10
CA LEU A 344 -10.46 12.41 -30.21
C LEU A 344 -11.80 12.49 -29.46
N THR A 345 -12.09 13.63 -28.83
CA THR A 345 -13.34 13.82 -28.08
C THR A 345 -14.58 13.79 -28.97
N LYS A 346 -14.47 14.30 -30.20
CA LYS A 346 -15.53 14.21 -31.21
C LYS A 346 -15.73 12.79 -31.71
N PHE A 347 -14.66 12.02 -31.90
CA PHE A 347 -14.72 10.60 -32.24
C PHE A 347 -15.46 9.82 -31.16
N ALA A 348 -15.06 9.99 -29.90
CA ALA A 348 -15.71 9.36 -28.75
C ALA A 348 -17.18 9.75 -28.57
N SER A 349 -17.58 10.97 -28.97
CA SER A 349 -18.96 11.45 -28.79
C SER A 349 -19.89 11.08 -29.95
N LYS A 350 -19.36 10.96 -31.18
CA LYS A 350 -20.18 10.76 -32.40
C LYS A 350 -20.14 9.32 -32.92
N TYR A 351 -19.07 8.59 -32.62
CA TYR A 351 -18.79 7.23 -33.10
C TYR A 351 -18.38 6.36 -31.91
N GLU A 352 -19.27 6.25 -30.92
CA GLU A 352 -18.95 5.62 -29.64
C GLU A 352 -18.57 4.15 -29.80
N ASP A 353 -19.29 3.41 -30.64
CA ASP A 353 -19.01 1.99 -30.90
C ASP A 353 -17.67 1.79 -31.62
N GLU A 354 -17.36 2.60 -32.64
CA GLU A 354 -16.06 2.54 -33.32
C GLU A 354 -14.92 3.00 -32.41
N PHE A 355 -15.16 3.99 -31.55
CA PHE A 355 -14.18 4.45 -30.57
C PHE A 355 -13.85 3.35 -29.57
N VAL A 356 -14.86 2.69 -28.99
CA VAL A 356 -14.64 1.57 -28.06
C VAL A 356 -13.88 0.43 -28.75
N LYS A 357 -14.22 0.11 -30.01
CA LYS A 357 -13.48 -0.90 -30.79
C LYS A 357 -12.03 -0.50 -31.05
N ALA A 358 -11.78 0.74 -31.45
CA ALA A 358 -10.43 1.25 -31.70
C ALA A 358 -9.56 1.23 -30.44
N VAL A 359 -10.15 1.52 -29.27
CA VAL A 359 -9.44 1.52 -27.98
C VAL A 359 -9.25 0.11 -27.42
N MET A 360 -10.19 -0.82 -27.63
CA MET A 360 -10.12 -2.18 -27.10
C MET A 360 -9.41 -3.18 -28.04
N GLY A 361 -9.19 -2.83 -29.31
CA GLY A 361 -8.45 -3.61 -30.31
C GLY A 361 -9.17 -4.84 -30.86
N HIS A 362 -10.06 -5.48 -30.09
CA HIS A 362 -10.91 -6.60 -30.50
C HIS A 362 -12.36 -6.35 -30.07
N SER A 363 -13.33 -7.01 -30.74
CA SER A 363 -14.74 -6.97 -30.32
C SER A 363 -14.86 -7.34 -28.83
N GLN A 364 -15.56 -6.51 -28.05
CA GLN A 364 -15.79 -6.69 -26.61
C GLN A 364 -16.24 -8.12 -26.26
N GLN A 365 -17.03 -8.74 -27.15
CA GLN A 365 -17.55 -10.09 -26.97
C GLN A 365 -16.48 -11.18 -27.07
N THR A 366 -15.52 -11.04 -27.99
CA THR A 366 -14.45 -12.03 -28.19
C THR A 366 -13.46 -12.00 -27.03
N VAL A 367 -13.09 -10.81 -26.57
CA VAL A 367 -12.18 -10.60 -25.43
C VAL A 367 -12.78 -11.19 -24.15
N GLU A 368 -14.05 -10.91 -23.89
CA GLU A 368 -14.74 -11.44 -22.70
C GLU A 368 -14.87 -12.97 -22.74
N LEU A 369 -15.14 -13.55 -23.91
CA LEU A 369 -15.21 -15.00 -24.07
C LEU A 369 -13.85 -15.68 -23.84
N GLU A 370 -12.77 -15.12 -24.37
CA GLU A 370 -11.41 -15.62 -24.13
C GLU A 370 -11.02 -15.52 -22.66
N ARG A 371 -11.32 -14.39 -22.02
CA ARG A 371 -11.10 -14.20 -20.57
C ARG A 371 -11.85 -15.24 -19.75
N GLN A 372 -13.12 -15.50 -20.08
CA GLN A 372 -13.91 -16.53 -19.40
C GLN A 372 -13.31 -17.93 -19.58
N LYS A 373 -12.78 -18.26 -20.77
CA LYS A 373 -12.08 -19.53 -21.01
C LYS A 373 -10.82 -19.63 -20.16
N LYS A 374 -9.98 -18.58 -20.11
CA LYS A 374 -8.80 -18.53 -19.26
C LYS A 374 -9.15 -18.67 -17.78
N GLN A 375 -10.19 -17.98 -17.31
CA GLN A 375 -10.67 -18.07 -15.93
C GLN A 375 -11.16 -19.48 -15.58
N LYS A 376 -11.92 -20.14 -16.47
CA LYS A 376 -12.33 -21.53 -16.29
C LYS A 376 -11.12 -22.47 -16.22
N GLY A 377 -10.12 -22.28 -17.10
CA GLY A 377 -8.87 -23.03 -17.07
C GLY A 377 -8.09 -22.85 -15.77
N TYR A 378 -8.00 -21.62 -15.26
CA TYR A 378 -7.36 -21.31 -13.98
C TYR A 378 -8.04 -22.02 -12.80
N ASN A 379 -9.37 -21.96 -12.75
CA ASN A 379 -10.14 -22.62 -11.70
C ASN A 379 -10.01 -24.15 -11.76
N ALA A 380 -9.92 -24.73 -12.97
CA ALA A 380 -9.71 -26.16 -13.14
C ALA A 380 -8.32 -26.61 -12.62
N LEU A 381 -7.28 -25.82 -12.87
CA LEU A 381 -5.93 -26.11 -12.34
C LEU A 381 -5.89 -26.05 -10.80
N LEU A 382 -6.53 -25.04 -10.20
CA LEU A 382 -6.65 -24.95 -8.74
C LEU A 382 -7.42 -26.13 -8.15
N ALA A 383 -8.50 -26.56 -8.81
CA ALA A 383 -9.28 -27.70 -8.36
C ALA A 383 -8.45 -29.00 -8.41
N ARG A 384 -7.63 -29.18 -9.46
CA ARG A 384 -6.74 -30.32 -9.60
C ARG A 384 -5.62 -30.33 -8.56
N ASP A 385 -5.01 -29.18 -8.29
CA ASP A 385 -3.98 -29.03 -7.25
C ASP A 385 -4.51 -29.46 -5.87
N LYS A 386 -5.72 -28.98 -5.52
CA LYS A 386 -6.41 -29.37 -4.28
C LYS A 386 -6.86 -30.83 -4.26
N GLU A 387 -7.15 -31.42 -5.42
CA GLU A 387 -7.47 -32.85 -5.52
C GLU A 387 -6.23 -33.70 -5.22
N ILE A 388 -5.05 -33.30 -5.72
CA ILE A 388 -3.79 -33.98 -5.43
C ILE A 388 -3.47 -33.93 -3.94
N ASP A 389 -3.66 -32.80 -3.26
CA ASP A 389 -3.50 -32.72 -1.80
C ASP A 389 -4.34 -33.78 -1.07
N ARG A 390 -5.63 -33.91 -1.45
CA ARG A 390 -6.53 -34.91 -0.86
C ARG A 390 -6.15 -36.35 -1.20
N LEU A 391 -5.53 -36.57 -2.36
CA LEU A 391 -5.00 -37.89 -2.73
C LEU A 391 -3.76 -38.20 -1.91
N PHE A 392 -2.91 -37.21 -1.67
CA PHE A 392 -1.72 -37.33 -0.85
C PHE A 392 -2.05 -37.68 0.60
N ASP A 393 -3.03 -36.98 1.20
CA ASP A 393 -3.52 -37.26 2.55
C ASP A 393 -3.98 -38.72 2.69
N ARG A 394 -4.85 -39.19 1.78
CA ARG A 394 -5.35 -40.57 1.79
C ARG A 394 -4.24 -41.60 1.56
N MET A 395 -3.32 -41.31 0.65
CA MET A 395 -2.21 -42.19 0.35
C MET A 395 -1.25 -42.32 1.54
N TYR A 396 -1.04 -41.24 2.29
CA TYR A 396 -0.28 -41.28 3.54
C TYR A 396 -0.97 -42.14 4.60
N GLU A 397 -2.28 -41.99 4.79
CA GLU A 397 -3.07 -42.84 5.72
C GLU A 397 -2.97 -44.32 5.36
N ASP A 398 -3.08 -44.67 4.07
CA ASP A 398 -2.96 -46.05 3.59
C ASP A 398 -1.55 -46.62 3.74
N ASN A 399 -0.49 -45.78 3.67
CA ASN A 399 0.89 -46.20 3.96
C ASN A 399 1.04 -46.56 5.43
N VAL A 400 0.59 -45.69 6.34
CA VAL A 400 0.66 -45.91 7.79
C VAL A 400 -0.14 -47.15 8.20
N ALA A 401 -1.27 -47.42 7.53
CA ALA A 401 -2.07 -48.62 7.73
C ALA A 401 -1.46 -49.90 7.10
N GLY A 402 -0.30 -49.80 6.44
CA GLY A 402 0.40 -50.94 5.82
C GLY A 402 -0.28 -51.49 4.56
N LYS A 403 -1.24 -50.77 3.97
CA LYS A 403 -1.95 -51.21 2.75
C LYS A 403 -1.12 -51.00 1.48
N ILE A 404 -0.11 -50.14 1.54
CA ILE A 404 0.86 -49.91 0.48
C ILE A 404 2.27 -50.04 1.06
N SER A 405 3.23 -50.46 0.24
CA SER A 405 4.64 -50.50 0.64
C SER A 405 5.29 -49.13 0.53
N ASP A 406 6.33 -48.88 1.33
CA ASP A 406 7.10 -47.63 1.31
C ASP A 406 7.70 -47.33 -0.08
N GLU A 407 8.16 -48.36 -0.81
CA GLU A 407 8.69 -48.20 -2.17
C GLU A 407 7.60 -47.70 -3.14
N ARG A 408 6.38 -48.22 -3.00
CA ARG A 408 5.24 -47.82 -3.84
C ARG A 408 4.75 -46.43 -3.47
N PHE A 409 4.70 -46.11 -2.18
CA PHE A 409 4.39 -44.77 -1.67
C PHE A 409 5.36 -43.74 -2.24
N SER A 410 6.68 -43.97 -2.11
CA SER A 410 7.72 -43.07 -2.62
C SER A 410 7.56 -42.78 -4.12
N LYS A 411 7.28 -43.81 -4.94
CA LYS A 411 7.07 -43.65 -6.38
C LYS A 411 5.82 -42.82 -6.72
N MET A 412 4.69 -43.05 -6.04
CA MET A 412 3.44 -42.32 -6.29
C MET A 412 3.51 -40.88 -5.77
N THR A 413 4.08 -40.68 -4.59
CA THR A 413 4.37 -39.37 -4.00
C THR A 413 5.18 -38.52 -4.97
N LYS A 414 6.26 -39.06 -5.53
CA LYS A 414 7.07 -38.34 -6.52
C LYS A 414 6.26 -37.91 -7.75
N GLN A 415 5.36 -38.77 -8.26
CA GLN A 415 4.52 -38.42 -9.40
C GLN A 415 3.57 -37.27 -9.09
N TYR A 416 2.98 -37.26 -7.89
CA TYR A 416 2.10 -36.18 -7.45
C TYR A 416 2.86 -34.87 -7.18
N GLU A 417 4.05 -34.93 -6.59
CA GLU A 417 4.92 -33.77 -6.38
C GLU A 417 5.36 -33.14 -7.73
N ASP A 418 5.74 -33.98 -8.71
CA ASP A 418 6.07 -33.52 -10.06
C ASP A 418 4.85 -32.86 -10.75
N GLU A 419 3.64 -33.43 -10.59
CA GLU A 419 2.40 -32.85 -11.10
C GLU A 419 2.07 -31.51 -10.42
N GLN A 420 2.15 -31.42 -9.08
CA GLN A 420 1.93 -30.17 -8.33
C GLN A 420 2.91 -29.07 -8.74
N SER A 421 4.18 -29.41 -8.93
CA SER A 421 5.19 -28.46 -9.43
C SER A 421 4.81 -27.92 -10.82
N GLY A 422 4.37 -28.80 -11.72
CA GLY A 422 3.89 -28.41 -13.05
C GLY A 422 2.61 -27.55 -13.00
N LEU A 423 1.65 -27.89 -12.13
CA LEU A 423 0.43 -27.13 -11.91
C LEU A 423 0.72 -25.74 -11.34
N ALA A 424 1.59 -25.64 -10.32
CA ALA A 424 1.98 -24.38 -9.71
C ALA A 424 2.59 -23.42 -10.74
N GLY A 425 3.43 -23.91 -11.65
CA GLY A 425 3.97 -23.13 -12.76
C GLY A 425 2.88 -22.59 -13.69
N ARG A 426 1.93 -23.44 -14.09
CA ARG A 426 0.81 -23.05 -14.97
C ARG A 426 -0.16 -22.07 -14.30
N ILE A 427 -0.48 -22.30 -13.03
CA ILE A 427 -1.30 -21.42 -12.19
C ILE A 427 -0.66 -20.03 -12.11
N LYS A 428 0.66 -19.97 -11.87
CA LYS A 428 1.42 -18.72 -11.82
C LYS A 428 1.34 -17.95 -13.14
N THR A 429 1.58 -18.62 -14.27
CA THR A 429 1.52 -18.00 -15.60
C THR A 429 0.12 -17.49 -15.92
N LEU A 430 -0.91 -18.32 -15.77
CA LEU A 430 -2.27 -17.97 -16.13
C LEU A 430 -2.84 -16.87 -15.24
N ARG A 431 -2.47 -16.85 -13.95
CA ARG A 431 -2.79 -15.74 -13.04
C ARG A 431 -2.15 -14.43 -13.49
N ALA A 432 -0.86 -14.47 -13.87
CA ALA A 432 -0.16 -13.26 -14.33
C ALA A 432 -0.79 -12.70 -15.62
N GLU A 433 -1.24 -13.56 -16.53
CA GLU A 433 -2.00 -13.16 -17.72
C GLU A 433 -3.34 -12.51 -17.37
N LEU A 434 -4.16 -13.17 -16.53
CA LEU A 434 -5.45 -12.64 -16.09
C LEU A 434 -5.30 -11.30 -15.36
N ASP A 435 -4.28 -11.16 -14.51
CA ASP A 435 -3.96 -9.91 -13.81
C ASP A 435 -3.55 -8.81 -14.81
N LYS A 436 -2.77 -9.15 -15.84
CA LYS A 436 -2.36 -8.21 -16.89
C LYS A 436 -3.56 -7.72 -17.72
N GLU A 437 -4.40 -8.64 -18.18
CA GLU A 437 -5.61 -8.34 -18.95
C GLU A 437 -6.59 -7.49 -18.12
N SER A 438 -6.78 -7.83 -16.84
CA SER A 438 -7.63 -7.07 -15.94
C SER A 438 -7.12 -5.64 -15.74
N ARG A 439 -5.79 -5.44 -15.61
CA ARG A 439 -5.20 -4.09 -15.50
C ARG A 439 -5.38 -3.28 -16.78
N GLN A 440 -5.22 -3.91 -17.95
CA GLN A 440 -5.43 -3.26 -19.25
C GLN A 440 -6.89 -2.82 -19.41
N SER A 441 -7.85 -3.70 -19.12
CA SER A 441 -9.28 -3.39 -19.17
C SER A 441 -9.67 -2.21 -18.27
N VAL A 442 -9.22 -2.19 -17.01
CA VAL A 442 -9.46 -1.05 -16.09
C VAL A 442 -8.82 0.24 -16.63
N GLY A 443 -7.64 0.13 -17.24
CA GLY A 443 -6.98 1.25 -17.91
C GLY A 443 -7.81 1.84 -19.05
N THR A 444 -8.36 0.98 -19.91
CA THR A 444 -9.24 1.38 -21.02
C THR A 444 -10.51 2.08 -20.52
N ASP A 445 -11.19 1.52 -19.51
CA ASP A 445 -12.39 2.13 -18.93
C ASP A 445 -12.09 3.51 -18.34
N MET A 446 -10.97 3.63 -17.63
CA MET A 446 -10.51 4.90 -17.07
C MET A 446 -10.16 5.92 -18.16
N PHE A 447 -9.58 5.48 -19.28
CA PHE A 447 -9.30 6.35 -20.43
C PHE A 447 -10.60 6.87 -21.06
N ILE A 448 -11.57 5.99 -21.33
CA ILE A 448 -12.88 6.37 -21.88
C ILE A 448 -13.56 7.40 -20.98
N ALA A 449 -13.57 7.16 -19.66
CA ALA A 449 -14.13 8.12 -18.69
C ALA A 449 -13.39 9.47 -18.71
N THR A 450 -12.08 9.46 -18.91
CA THR A 450 -11.26 10.67 -19.00
C THR A 450 -11.54 11.45 -20.28
N VAL A 451 -11.69 10.79 -21.43
CA VAL A 451 -12.06 11.45 -22.69
C VAL A 451 -13.45 12.10 -22.57
N ARG A 452 -14.43 11.40 -22.00
CA ARG A 452 -15.79 11.93 -21.75
C ARG A 452 -15.78 13.20 -20.90
N LYS A 453 -14.89 13.28 -19.90
CA LYS A 453 -14.71 14.46 -19.02
C LYS A 453 -14.26 15.72 -19.77
N TYR A 454 -13.50 15.58 -20.85
CA TYR A 454 -12.90 16.72 -21.58
C TYR A 454 -13.57 17.04 -22.93
N THR A 455 -14.75 16.46 -23.21
CA THR A 455 -15.52 16.66 -24.45
C THR A 455 -15.82 18.11 -24.83
N ARG A 456 -15.80 19.03 -23.86
CA ARG A 456 -16.07 20.48 -24.07
C ARG A 456 -14.86 21.37 -23.78
N ALA A 457 -13.66 20.82 -23.71
CA ALA A 457 -12.46 21.59 -23.39
C ALA A 457 -12.14 22.61 -24.50
N ARG A 458 -12.03 23.90 -24.16
CA ARG A 458 -11.71 24.97 -25.12
C ARG A 458 -10.22 25.33 -25.18
N LYS A 459 -9.46 24.99 -24.14
CA LYS A 459 -8.03 25.30 -24.01
C LYS A 459 -7.31 24.11 -23.39
N LEU A 460 -6.04 23.96 -23.75
CA LEU A 460 -5.17 22.99 -23.10
C LEU A 460 -4.92 23.39 -21.65
N THR A 461 -4.92 22.41 -20.76
CA THR A 461 -4.51 22.61 -19.36
C THR A 461 -3.49 21.54 -18.99
N PRO A 462 -2.52 21.84 -18.11
CA PRO A 462 -1.57 20.84 -17.63
C PRO A 462 -2.26 19.60 -17.06
N ARG A 463 -3.39 19.78 -16.36
CA ARG A 463 -4.16 18.67 -15.79
C ARG A 463 -4.72 17.75 -16.88
N MET A 464 -5.31 18.33 -17.92
CA MET A 464 -5.87 17.57 -19.04
C MET A 464 -4.78 16.77 -19.76
N LEU A 465 -3.64 17.40 -20.07
CA LEU A 465 -2.52 16.70 -20.72
C LEU A 465 -2.00 15.54 -19.86
N ASN A 466 -1.81 15.75 -18.55
CA ASN A 466 -1.33 14.68 -17.67
C ASN A 466 -2.36 13.54 -17.46
N GLU A 467 -3.66 13.82 -17.63
CA GLU A 467 -4.71 12.79 -17.50
C GLU A 467 -4.92 12.02 -18.82
N LEU A 468 -4.80 12.67 -19.98
CA LEU A 468 -5.03 12.04 -21.30
C LEU A 468 -3.77 11.45 -21.94
N ILE A 469 -2.65 12.17 -21.87
CA ILE A 469 -1.44 11.87 -22.65
C ILE A 469 -0.40 11.22 -21.75
N ASP A 470 0.15 10.10 -22.22
CA ASP A 470 1.31 9.48 -21.63
C ASP A 470 2.59 10.21 -22.04
N HIS A 471 2.83 10.28 -23.34
CA HIS A 471 3.91 11.04 -23.98
C HIS A 471 3.57 11.36 -25.46
N ILE A 472 4.34 12.23 -26.09
CA ILE A 472 4.23 12.63 -27.49
C ILE A 472 5.60 12.46 -28.14
N GLU A 473 5.66 11.63 -29.18
CA GLU A 473 6.86 11.48 -29.99
C GLU A 473 6.95 12.61 -31.01
N VAL A 474 8.11 13.26 -31.04
CA VAL A 474 8.45 14.30 -32.00
C VAL A 474 9.43 13.72 -33.00
N HIS A 475 9.03 13.70 -34.26
CA HIS A 475 9.86 13.26 -35.39
C HIS A 475 10.67 14.42 -35.97
N GLN A 476 11.64 14.12 -36.82
CA GLN A 476 12.37 15.17 -37.53
C GLN A 476 11.46 15.81 -38.60
N ALA A 477 11.47 17.14 -38.71
CA ALA A 477 10.75 17.84 -39.77
C ALA A 477 11.36 17.53 -41.15
N GLU A 478 10.51 17.18 -42.11
CA GLU A 478 10.88 16.83 -43.48
C GLU A 478 10.33 17.86 -44.47
N LYS A 479 11.06 18.18 -45.53
CA LYS A 479 10.58 19.14 -46.53
C LYS A 479 9.81 18.41 -47.63
N VAL A 480 8.51 18.65 -47.72
CA VAL A 480 7.62 18.08 -48.74
C VAL A 480 7.01 19.23 -49.55
N ASN A 481 7.21 19.23 -50.87
CA ASN A 481 6.65 20.24 -51.79
C ASN A 481 6.92 21.71 -51.39
N GLY A 482 8.10 21.99 -50.81
CA GLY A 482 8.49 23.35 -50.39
C GLY A 482 8.09 23.72 -48.97
N VAL A 483 7.19 22.97 -48.34
CA VAL A 483 6.73 23.16 -46.95
C VAL A 483 7.41 22.14 -46.04
N TYR A 484 7.76 22.54 -44.82
CA TYR A 484 8.25 21.57 -43.83
C TYR A 484 7.06 20.89 -43.16
N VAL A 485 7.07 19.57 -43.11
CA VAL A 485 6.04 18.76 -42.45
C VAL A 485 6.62 18.23 -41.15
N GLN A 486 5.96 18.51 -40.05
CA GLN A 486 6.32 18.07 -38.71
C GLN A 486 5.36 16.95 -38.28
N LYS A 487 5.87 15.72 -38.24
CA LYS A 487 5.12 14.54 -37.77
C LYS A 487 5.16 14.44 -36.25
N LEU A 488 4.02 14.08 -35.65
CA LEU A 488 3.90 13.76 -34.22
C LEU A 488 3.12 12.46 -34.02
N THR A 489 3.52 11.67 -33.01
CA THR A 489 2.74 10.52 -32.50
C THR A 489 2.29 10.82 -31.07
N ILE A 490 0.99 10.83 -30.79
CA ILE A 490 0.47 11.02 -29.43
C ILE A 490 0.17 9.65 -28.83
N HIS A 491 0.83 9.33 -27.71
CA HIS A 491 0.53 8.15 -26.91
C HIS A 491 -0.36 8.56 -25.74
N TYR A 492 -1.55 8.00 -25.69
CA TYR A 492 -2.53 8.22 -24.64
C TYR A 492 -2.31 7.27 -23.46
N ASN A 493 -2.64 7.75 -22.26
CA ASN A 493 -2.54 6.94 -21.05
C ASN A 493 -3.36 5.65 -21.19
N CYS A 494 -2.78 4.53 -20.76
CA CYS A 494 -3.38 3.18 -20.70
C CYS A 494 -3.60 2.46 -22.04
N ILE A 495 -3.57 3.15 -23.18
CA ILE A 495 -3.99 2.57 -24.47
C ILE A 495 -2.96 2.76 -25.60
N GLY A 496 -1.96 3.63 -25.42
CA GLY A 496 -0.95 3.89 -26.46
C GLY A 496 -1.45 4.85 -27.54
N SER A 497 -1.00 4.66 -28.78
CA SER A 497 -1.48 5.44 -29.94
C SER A 497 -2.82 4.91 -30.43
N ILE A 498 -3.70 5.82 -30.90
CA ILE A 498 -4.94 5.48 -31.58
C ILE A 498 -4.88 6.05 -33.00
N GLU A 499 -5.32 5.26 -33.97
CA GLU A 499 -5.67 5.77 -35.30
C GLU A 499 -7.13 6.22 -35.30
N ILE A 500 -7.36 7.52 -35.51
CA ILE A 500 -8.70 8.09 -35.63
C ILE A 500 -9.06 8.09 -37.12
N PRO A 501 -10.19 7.48 -37.53
CA PRO A 501 -10.61 7.45 -38.92
C PRO A 501 -10.72 8.87 -39.51
N ASP A 502 -10.15 9.06 -40.70
CA ASP A 502 -10.26 10.32 -41.43
C ASP A 502 -11.58 10.38 -42.21
N VAL A 503 -12.64 10.72 -41.48
CA VAL A 503 -13.97 11.01 -42.05
C VAL A 503 -14.19 12.52 -42.04
N SER A 504 -15.05 13.04 -42.92
CA SER A 504 -15.27 14.50 -43.08
C SER A 504 -15.61 15.24 -41.78
N SER A 505 -16.13 14.55 -40.76
CA SER A 505 -16.40 15.13 -39.45
C SER A 505 -15.29 14.97 -38.41
N LEU A 506 -14.18 14.31 -38.73
CA LEU A 506 -13.00 14.04 -37.89
C LEU A 506 -11.71 14.29 -38.68
N GLN A 507 -11.62 15.41 -39.40
CA GLN A 507 -10.42 15.76 -40.15
C GLN A 507 -9.24 16.06 -39.23
N GLU A 508 -8.03 15.79 -39.72
CA GLU A 508 -6.78 16.20 -39.08
C GLU A 508 -6.74 17.73 -38.88
N PRO A 509 -6.12 18.21 -37.79
CA PRO A 509 -5.89 19.63 -37.56
C PRO A 509 -5.04 20.25 -38.69
N ASP A 510 -5.64 21.17 -39.44
CA ASP A 510 -4.93 21.99 -40.43
C ASP A 510 -4.15 23.11 -39.71
N VAL A 511 -2.94 22.79 -39.25
CA VAL A 511 -2.06 23.73 -38.55
C VAL A 511 -0.88 24.08 -39.45
N LEU A 512 -0.80 25.35 -39.86
CA LEU A 512 0.29 25.91 -40.63
C LEU A 512 0.87 27.15 -39.93
N ILE A 513 2.14 27.10 -39.52
CA ILE A 513 2.81 28.23 -38.86
C ILE A 513 4.03 28.69 -39.66
N GLN A 514 4.18 30.01 -39.78
CA GLN A 514 5.37 30.66 -40.33
C GLN A 514 6.44 30.80 -39.25
N THR A 515 7.55 30.08 -39.38
CA THR A 515 8.59 30.02 -38.35
C THR A 515 9.63 31.14 -38.47
N ARG A 516 10.11 31.37 -39.70
CA ARG A 516 11.00 32.45 -40.13
C ARG A 516 10.58 32.88 -41.54
N LYS A 517 11.05 34.03 -42.04
CA LYS A 517 10.68 34.53 -43.37
C LYS A 517 10.79 33.43 -44.43
N GLY A 518 9.65 33.02 -44.99
CA GLY A 518 9.55 32.01 -46.06
C GLY A 518 9.63 30.54 -45.63
N VAL A 519 9.53 30.20 -44.34
CA VAL A 519 9.53 28.79 -43.87
C VAL A 519 8.25 28.49 -43.10
N ALA A 520 7.34 27.78 -43.77
CA ALA A 520 6.11 27.26 -43.21
C ALA A 520 6.31 25.83 -42.70
N VAL A 521 5.72 25.53 -41.54
CA VAL A 521 5.65 24.18 -40.98
C VAL A 521 4.19 23.74 -40.87
N SER A 522 3.85 22.58 -41.44
CA SER A 522 2.54 21.95 -41.35
C SER A 522 2.57 20.69 -40.50
N TYR A 523 1.42 20.31 -39.93
CA TYR A 523 1.24 19.07 -39.18
C TYR A 523 0.91 17.89 -40.11
N SER A 524 1.37 16.69 -39.73
CA SER A 524 0.75 15.44 -40.19
C SER A 524 0.82 14.39 -39.08
N GLN A 525 -0.20 13.54 -39.00
CA GLN A 525 -0.19 12.41 -38.07
C GLN A 525 0.75 11.30 -38.57
N ALA A 526 1.53 10.69 -37.66
CA ALA A 526 2.28 9.48 -38.00
C ALA A 526 1.31 8.28 -38.06
N GLN A 527 1.24 7.61 -39.21
CA GLN A 527 0.50 6.35 -39.39
C GLN A 527 1.32 5.19 -38.82
N MET A 528 0.65 4.20 -38.21
CA MET A 528 1.35 3.01 -37.72
C MET A 528 1.87 2.21 -38.93
N ALA A 529 3.12 1.74 -38.85
CA ALA A 529 3.59 0.74 -39.82
C ALA A 529 2.76 -0.54 -39.62
N GLY A 530 2.00 -0.90 -40.66
CA GLY A 530 1.08 -2.04 -40.65
C GLY A 530 1.75 -3.40 -40.52
#